data_AF-A0A7E6E7D2-F1
#
_entry.id   AF-A0A7E6E7D2-F1
#
_cell.length_a   1.000
_cell.length_b   1.000
_cell.length_c   1.000
_cell.angle_alpha   90.00
_cell.angle_beta   90.00
_cell.angle_gamma   90.00
#
_symmetry.space_group_name_H-M   'P 1'
#
loop_
_entity.id
_entity.type
_entity.pdbx_description
1 polymer ?
#
loop_
_entity_poly.entity_id
_entity_poly.type
_entity_poly.pdbx_seq_one_letter_code
_entity_poly.pdbx_strand_id
1 'polypeptide(L)'
;MADSRSGVQGSLLQLQEFLSTADRYSAAVASHQLIRGLGQECVLSTSPAVLALQTSLVFSKDFGLLVFVRKSLSIDEFRDCREEVLKFLCIFLEKIGQKIIPYSLDIKFLCSF
;
A
#
# COMPACT_ATOMS: atom_id res chain seq x y z
N MET A 1 -0.93 -16.66 22.16
CA MET A 1 -1.87 -16.57 21.01
C MET A 1 -2.34 -15.13 20.89
N ALA A 2 -2.50 -14.64 19.66
CA ALA A 2 -2.80 -13.26 19.23
C ALA A 2 -1.56 -12.38 18.99
N ASP A 3 -1.05 -12.38 17.75
CA ASP A 3 -0.79 -11.11 17.03
C ASP A 3 -0.76 -11.24 15.50
N SER A 4 -1.46 -12.20 14.89
CA SER A 4 -1.72 -12.12 13.43
C SER A 4 -2.80 -11.09 13.07
N ARG A 5 -3.17 -10.21 14.02
CA ARG A 5 -4.13 -9.10 13.83
C ARG A 5 -3.45 -7.84 13.28
N SER A 6 -2.13 -7.87 13.10
CA SER A 6 -1.32 -6.89 12.37
C SER A 6 -1.11 -7.29 10.89
N GLY A 7 -2.08 -7.97 10.26
CA GLY A 7 -2.05 -8.22 8.81
C GLY A 7 -2.08 -6.94 7.98
N VAL A 8 -2.17 -7.05 6.64
CA VAL A 8 -2.09 -5.93 5.66
C VAL A 8 -2.74 -4.60 6.11
N GLN A 9 -3.90 -4.64 6.78
CA GLN A 9 -4.56 -3.46 7.35
C GLN A 9 -3.73 -2.72 8.41
N GLY A 10 -3.07 -3.43 9.33
CA GLY A 10 -2.23 -2.85 10.38
C GLY A 10 -1.02 -2.12 9.80
N SER A 11 -0.35 -2.74 8.82
CA SER A 11 0.77 -2.09 8.12
C SER A 11 0.32 -0.83 7.37
N LEU A 12 -0.86 -0.84 6.75
CA LEU A 12 -1.42 0.33 6.08
C LEU A 12 -1.72 1.47 7.06
N LEU A 13 -2.26 1.18 8.24
CA LEU A 13 -2.49 2.19 9.28
C LEU A 13 -1.16 2.76 9.80
N GLN A 14 -0.17 1.91 10.06
CA GLN A 14 1.16 2.37 10.49
C GLN A 14 1.85 3.25 9.45
N LEU A 15 1.68 2.95 8.15
CA LEU A 15 2.17 3.82 7.07
C LEU A 15 1.57 5.23 7.14
N GLN A 16 0.29 5.36 7.49
CA GLN A 16 -0.35 6.66 7.67
C GLN A 16 0.18 7.40 8.90
N GLU A 17 0.45 6.68 9.99
CA GLU A 17 1.08 7.25 11.19
C GLU A 17 2.49 7.76 10.89
N PHE A 18 3.27 7.02 10.08
CA PHE A 18 4.61 7.43 9.66
C PHE A 18 4.65 8.76 8.90
N LEU A 19 3.59 9.09 8.16
CA LEU A 19 3.46 10.39 7.50
C LEU A 19 3.20 11.54 8.45
N SER A 20 2.70 11.24 9.66
CA SER A 20 2.35 12.25 10.67
C SER A 20 3.48 12.48 11.68
N THR A 21 4.58 11.73 11.59
CA THR A 21 5.70 11.87 12.54
C THR A 21 6.63 13.02 12.15
N ALA A 22 7.28 13.60 13.16
CA ALA A 22 8.28 14.64 12.94
C ALA A 22 9.58 14.09 12.31
N ASP A 23 9.97 12.85 12.62
CA ASP A 23 11.18 12.22 12.08
C ASP A 23 10.91 11.50 10.75
N ARG A 24 10.87 12.30 9.69
CA ARG A 24 10.52 11.85 8.34
C ARG A 24 11.52 10.87 7.74
N TYR A 25 12.80 10.95 8.10
CA TYR A 25 13.82 10.06 7.57
C TYR A 25 13.65 8.64 8.12
N SER A 26 13.57 8.50 9.46
CA SER A 26 13.35 7.18 10.07
C SER A 26 11.97 6.61 9.70
N ALA A 27 10.96 7.47 9.59
CA ALA A 27 9.63 7.07 9.15
C ALA A 27 9.61 6.58 7.69
N ALA A 28 10.38 7.20 6.80
CA ALA A 28 10.52 6.74 5.41
C ALA A 28 11.21 5.36 5.36
N VAL A 29 12.31 5.16 6.10
CA VAL A 29 12.99 3.85 6.16
C VAL A 29 12.07 2.76 6.70
N ALA A 30 11.33 3.04 7.78
CA ALA A 30 10.36 2.10 8.35
C ALA A 30 9.21 1.80 7.38
N SER A 31 8.70 2.82 6.69
CA SER A 31 7.66 2.69 5.68
C SER A 31 8.10 1.81 4.52
N HIS A 32 9.33 2.01 4.03
CA HIS A 32 9.89 1.20 2.97
C HIS A 32 9.95 -0.30 3.35
N GLN A 33 10.37 -0.61 4.57
CA GLN A 33 10.36 -2.00 5.08
C GLN A 33 8.94 -2.57 5.17
N LEU A 34 7.98 -1.78 5.67
CA LEU A 34 6.57 -2.20 5.71
C LEU A 34 6.00 -2.47 4.32
N ILE A 35 6.27 -1.60 3.34
CA ILE A 35 5.80 -1.75 1.95
C ILE A 35 6.36 -3.05 1.34
N ARG A 36 7.64 -3.36 1.57
CA ARG A 36 8.24 -4.60 1.08
C ARG A 36 7.62 -5.84 1.74
N GLY A 37 7.37 -5.79 3.06
CA GLY A 37 6.68 -6.87 3.78
C GLY A 37 5.26 -7.09 3.25
N LEU A 38 4.49 -6.01 3.08
CA LEU A 38 3.17 -6.01 2.45
C LEU A 38 3.21 -6.64 1.06
N GLY A 39 4.20 -6.26 0.26
CA GLY A 39 4.40 -6.80 -1.08
C GLY A 39 4.61 -8.30 -1.08
N GLN A 40 5.48 -8.79 -0.21
CA GLN A 40 5.74 -10.22 -0.06
C GLN A 40 4.49 -10.97 0.42
N GLU A 41 3.79 -10.49 1.45
CA GLU A 41 2.57 -11.14 1.92
C GLU A 41 1.47 -11.21 0.85
N CYS A 42 1.28 -10.13 0.10
CA CYS A 42 0.31 -10.07 -1.00
C CYS A 42 0.71 -10.98 -2.16
N VAL A 43 2.01 -11.12 -2.46
CA VAL A 43 2.52 -12.02 -3.51
C VAL A 43 2.52 -13.49 -3.07
N LEU A 44 2.73 -13.78 -1.79
CA LEU A 44 2.66 -15.14 -1.24
C LEU A 44 1.22 -15.62 -1.03
N SER A 45 0.26 -14.70 -0.87
CA SER A 45 -1.15 -15.03 -0.73
C SER A 45 -1.72 -15.65 -2.01
N THR A 46 -2.09 -16.94 -1.95
CA THR A 46 -2.69 -17.69 -3.09
C THR A 46 -4.21 -17.85 -2.96
N SER A 47 -4.78 -17.54 -1.80
CA SER A 47 -6.22 -17.65 -1.57
C SER A 47 -6.98 -16.50 -2.27
N PRO A 48 -7.95 -16.78 -3.15
CA PRO A 48 -8.73 -15.76 -3.84
C PRO A 48 -9.53 -14.85 -2.90
N ALA A 49 -10.02 -15.40 -1.78
CA ALA A 49 -10.77 -14.62 -0.78
C ALA A 49 -9.85 -13.64 -0.03
N VAL A 50 -8.63 -14.06 0.27
CA VAL A 50 -7.61 -13.21 0.91
C VAL A 50 -7.14 -12.13 -0.04
N LEU A 51 -6.88 -12.46 -1.32
CA LEU A 51 -6.49 -11.49 -2.34
C LEU A 51 -7.58 -10.43 -2.56
N ALA A 52 -8.85 -10.80 -2.56
CA ALA A 52 -9.96 -9.85 -2.68
C ALA A 52 -10.01 -8.89 -1.48
N LEU A 53 -9.84 -9.40 -0.26
CA LEU A 53 -9.76 -8.58 0.94
C LEU A 53 -8.54 -7.64 0.91
N GLN A 54 -7.35 -8.16 0.59
CA GLN A 54 -6.13 -7.37 0.45
C GLN A 54 -6.29 -6.26 -0.59
N THR A 55 -6.93 -6.55 -1.73
CA THR A 55 -7.24 -5.57 -2.76
C THR A 55 -8.11 -4.45 -2.19
N SER A 56 -9.21 -4.78 -1.52
CA SER A 56 -10.09 -3.78 -0.91
C SER A 56 -9.39 -2.92 0.14
N LEU A 57 -8.47 -3.51 0.92
CA LEU A 57 -7.67 -2.78 1.92
C LEU A 57 -6.63 -1.86 1.27
N VAL A 58 -5.87 -2.35 0.29
CA VAL A 58 -4.83 -1.61 -0.42
C VAL A 58 -5.42 -0.41 -1.19
N PHE A 59 -6.59 -0.61 -1.80
CA PHE A 59 -7.33 0.44 -2.54
C PHE A 59 -8.33 1.22 -1.67
N SER A 60 -8.28 1.05 -0.34
CA SER A 60 -9.13 1.80 0.58
C SER A 60 -8.91 3.31 0.46
N LYS A 61 -9.99 4.08 0.42
CA LYS A 61 -9.96 5.55 0.32
C LYS A 61 -9.62 6.25 1.63
N ASP A 62 -9.64 5.52 2.75
CA ASP A 62 -9.35 6.06 4.08
C ASP A 62 -7.88 5.85 4.48
N PHE A 63 -7.37 4.62 4.31
CA PHE A 63 -6.04 4.21 4.79
C PHE A 63 -5.21 3.42 3.77
N GLY A 64 -5.66 3.29 2.52
CA GLY A 64 -4.97 2.51 1.50
C GLY A 64 -3.63 3.10 1.04
N LEU A 65 -2.91 2.34 0.20
CA LEU A 65 -1.63 2.77 -0.37
C LEU A 65 -1.76 4.01 -1.25
N LEU A 66 -2.88 4.17 -1.96
CA LEU A 66 -3.15 5.37 -2.76
C LEU A 66 -3.23 6.63 -1.90
N VAL A 67 -3.80 6.53 -0.71
CA VAL A 67 -3.89 7.64 0.26
C VAL A 67 -2.50 7.97 0.80
N PHE A 68 -1.70 6.95 1.10
CA PHE A 68 -0.31 7.13 1.52
C PHE A 68 0.52 7.86 0.45
N VAL A 69 0.42 7.45 -0.83
CA VAL A 69 1.10 8.14 -1.93
C VAL A 69 0.65 9.60 -1.99
N ARG A 70 -0.66 9.87 -1.98
CA ARG A 70 -1.18 11.26 -2.02
C ARG A 70 -0.67 12.13 -0.87
N LYS A 71 -0.70 11.63 0.36
CA LYS A 71 -0.23 12.39 1.54
C LYS A 71 1.29 12.53 1.58
N SER A 72 2.03 11.55 1.07
CA SER A 72 3.50 11.61 1.03
C SER A 72 4.04 12.47 -0.11
N LEU A 73 3.23 12.91 -1.08
CA LEU A 73 3.67 13.79 -2.18
C LEU A 73 4.30 15.10 -1.68
N SER A 74 3.84 15.62 -0.54
CA SER A 74 4.40 16.84 0.07
C SER A 74 5.69 16.61 0.87
N ILE A 75 6.22 15.38 0.88
CA ILE A 75 7.37 14.97 1.69
C ILE A 75 8.43 14.31 0.79
N ASP A 76 9.58 14.96 0.61
CA ASP A 76 10.63 14.49 -0.29
C ASP A 76 11.29 13.19 0.19
N GLU A 77 11.40 12.99 1.50
CA GLU A 77 12.02 11.80 2.11
C GLU A 77 11.28 10.50 1.75
N PHE A 78 9.99 10.59 1.41
CA PHE A 78 9.17 9.44 1.04
C PHE A 78 9.23 9.10 -0.46
N ARG A 79 10.10 9.74 -1.25
CA ARG A 79 10.21 9.52 -2.70
C ARG A 79 10.42 8.05 -3.05
N ASP A 80 11.37 7.40 -2.41
CA ASP A 80 11.68 5.98 -2.66
C ASP A 80 10.52 5.07 -2.21
N CYS A 81 9.84 5.42 -1.12
CA CYS A 81 8.66 4.71 -0.66
C CYS A 81 7.53 4.77 -1.70
N ARG A 82 7.30 5.94 -2.31
CA ARG A 82 6.28 6.10 -3.36
C ARG A 82 6.59 5.23 -4.57
N GLU A 83 7.85 5.20 -5.01
CA GLU A 83 8.26 4.37 -6.14
C GLU A 83 8.01 2.88 -5.84
N GLU A 84 8.38 2.42 -4.65
CA GLU A 84 8.19 1.02 -4.25
C GLU A 84 6.69 0.66 -4.15
N VAL A 85 5.85 1.58 -3.66
CA VAL A 85 4.40 1.41 -3.66
C VAL A 85 3.85 1.27 -5.08
N LEU A 86 4.31 2.11 -6.02
CA LEU A 86 3.86 2.03 -7.42
C LEU A 86 4.28 0.73 -8.08
N LYS A 87 5.53 0.27 -7.86
CA LYS A 87 6.02 -1.03 -8.33
C LYS A 87 5.18 -2.18 -7.76
N PHE A 88 4.92 -2.15 -6.46
CA PHE A 88 4.06 -3.13 -5.81
C PHE A 88 2.65 -3.13 -6.41
N LEU A 89 2.04 -1.95 -6.57
CA LEU A 89 0.71 -1.83 -7.17
C LEU A 89 0.69 -2.43 -8.58
N CYS A 90 1.67 -2.14 -9.44
CA CYS A 90 1.77 -2.75 -10.76
C CYS A 90 1.80 -4.29 -10.69
N ILE A 91 2.71 -4.87 -9.88
CA ILE A 91 2.84 -6.33 -9.75
C ILE A 91 1.56 -6.93 -9.17
N PHE A 92 0.98 -6.27 -8.16
CA PHE A 92 -0.25 -6.73 -7.52
C PHE A 92 -1.42 -6.72 -8.49
N LEU A 93 -1.56 -5.67 -9.31
CA LEU A 93 -2.54 -5.56 -10.38
C LEU A 93 -2.36 -6.67 -11.42
N GLU A 94 -1.14 -6.91 -11.90
CA GLU A 94 -0.87 -8.04 -12.80
C GLU A 94 -1.30 -9.37 -12.19
N LYS A 95 -1.08 -9.55 -10.88
CA LYS A 95 -1.45 -10.77 -10.14
C LYS A 95 -2.97 -10.94 -10.00
N ILE A 96 -3.74 -9.88 -9.76
CA ILE A 96 -5.21 -9.97 -9.58
C ILE A 96 -5.98 -9.93 -10.91
N GLY A 97 -5.35 -9.58 -12.03
CA GLY A 97 -5.92 -9.70 -13.38
C GLY A 97 -7.25 -8.94 -13.59
N GLN A 98 -8.16 -9.47 -14.42
CA GLN A 98 -9.46 -8.81 -14.73
C GLN A 98 -10.40 -8.56 -13.53
N LYS A 99 -10.03 -8.92 -12.28
CA LYS A 99 -10.82 -8.59 -11.08
C LYS A 99 -10.70 -7.12 -10.64
N ILE A 100 -9.86 -6.32 -11.31
CA ILE A 100 -9.62 -4.89 -11.01
C ILE A 100 -10.68 -3.96 -11.63
N ILE A 101 -11.61 -4.47 -12.46
CA ILE A 101 -12.59 -3.63 -13.17
C ILE A 101 -13.23 -2.53 -12.29
N PRO A 102 -13.66 -2.78 -11.02
CA PRO A 102 -14.21 -1.70 -10.17
C PRO A 102 -13.19 -0.67 -9.65
N TYR A 103 -11.89 -0.98 -9.61
CA TYR A 103 -10.83 -0.09 -9.11
C TYR A 103 -9.98 0.57 -10.21
N SER A 104 -10.15 0.12 -11.46
CA SER A 104 -9.41 0.61 -12.64
C SER A 104 -9.54 2.12 -12.87
N LEU A 105 -10.70 2.70 -12.57
CA LEU A 105 -10.95 4.13 -12.69
C LEU A 105 -10.16 4.95 -11.66
N ASP A 106 -10.09 4.50 -10.40
CA ASP A 106 -9.35 5.20 -9.34
C ASP A 106 -7.83 5.16 -9.60
N ILE A 107 -7.31 4.07 -10.17
CA ILE A 107 -5.89 3.95 -10.57
C ILE A 107 -5.59 4.90 -11.73
N LYS A 108 -6.46 4.94 -12.76
CA LYS A 108 -6.30 5.83 -13.92
C LYS A 108 -6.32 7.31 -13.54
N PHE A 109 -7.10 7.67 -12.52
CA PHE A 109 -7.15 9.04 -12.00
C PHE A 109 -5.88 9.44 -11.23
N LEU A 110 -5.18 8.49 -10.61
CA LEU A 110 -3.94 8.77 -9.88
C LEU A 110 -2.74 9.00 -10.82
N CYS A 111 -2.67 8.30 -11.95
CA CYS A 111 -1.57 8.44 -12.93
C CYS A 111 -1.73 9.62 -13.92
N SER A 112 -2.85 10.35 -13.85
CA SER A 112 -3.12 11.50 -14.74
C SER A 112 -2.69 12.85 -14.12
N PHE A 113 -2.03 12.83 -12.97
CA PHE A 113 -1.51 14.00 -12.26
C PHE A 113 0.01 13.93 -12.12
#